data_AF-A0A2H5YBE6-F1
#
_entry.id   AF-A0A2H5YBE6-F1
#
_cell.length_a   1.000
_cell.length_b   1.000
_cell.length_c   1.000
_cell.angle_alpha   90.00
_cell.angle_beta   90.00
_cell.angle_gamma   90.00
#
_symmetry.space_group_name_H-M   'P 1'
#
loop_
_entity.id
_entity.type
_entity.pdbx_description
1 polymer ?
#
loop_
_entity_poly.entity_id
_entity_poly.type
_entity_poly.pdbx_seq_one_letter_code
_entity_poly.pdbx_strand_id
1 'polypeptide(L)'
;MELPLQVAEMVVAIARVKDALPFRYRRYLNCYGVYVQGRPLPNGEEAFFAGSRDSAFLHFIRGADGVIRIVRYQPGAWETALARTYAKAQRVQKALAGGDGEALQSALERL
;
A
#
# COMPACT_ATOMS: atom_id res chain seq x y z
N MET A 1 9.89 -8.75 -18.55
CA MET A 1 8.94 -9.01 -17.45
C MET A 1 9.50 -8.34 -16.20
N GLU A 2 9.17 -7.05 -16.02
CA GLU A 2 9.66 -6.16 -14.93
C GLU A 2 8.63 -5.99 -13.79
N LEU A 3 7.59 -6.84 -13.79
CA LEU A 3 6.42 -6.79 -12.90
C LEU A 3 6.74 -6.66 -11.38
N PRO A 4 7.77 -7.33 -10.82
CA PRO A 4 7.95 -7.33 -9.36
C PRO A 4 8.30 -5.96 -8.78
N LEU A 5 9.05 -5.13 -9.52
CA LEU A 5 9.46 -3.81 -9.04
C LEU A 5 8.28 -2.85 -9.02
N GLN A 6 7.51 -2.78 -10.11
CA GLN A 6 6.33 -1.93 -10.18
C GLN A 6 5.28 -2.32 -9.12
N VAL A 7 5.08 -3.62 -8.90
CA VAL A 7 4.19 -4.12 -7.85
C VAL A 7 4.71 -3.71 -6.47
N ALA A 8 6.02 -3.84 -6.21
CA ALA A 8 6.62 -3.40 -4.95
C ALA A 8 6.44 -1.89 -4.71
N GLU A 9 6.65 -1.06 -5.72
CA GLU A 9 6.45 0.39 -5.65
C GLU A 9 4.98 0.76 -5.31
N MET A 10 4.02 0.09 -5.94
CA MET A 10 2.60 0.27 -5.59
C MET A 10 2.32 -0.08 -4.13
N VAL A 11 2.89 -1.18 -3.63
CA VAL A 11 2.77 -1.58 -2.22
C VAL A 11 3.36 -0.54 -1.29
N VAL A 12 4.56 -0.01 -1.59
CA VAL A 12 5.17 1.07 -0.81
C VAL A 12 4.24 2.28 -0.77
N ALA A 13 3.77 2.74 -1.93
CA ALA A 13 2.93 3.92 -2.01
C ALA A 13 1.61 3.76 -1.23
N ILE A 14 0.93 2.61 -1.37
CA ILE A 14 -0.29 2.32 -0.61
C ILE A 14 -0.01 2.32 0.89
N ALA A 15 1.07 1.66 1.33
CA ALA A 15 1.46 1.61 2.74
C ALA A 15 1.70 3.02 3.30
N ARG A 16 2.41 3.88 2.58
CA ARG A 16 2.67 5.28 3.00
C ARG A 16 1.41 6.10 3.14
N VAL A 17 0.51 6.04 2.16
CA VAL A 17 -0.77 6.76 2.23
C VAL A 17 -1.58 6.25 3.42
N LYS A 18 -1.58 4.93 3.66
CA LYS A 18 -2.26 4.32 4.80
C LYS A 18 -1.66 4.76 6.14
N ASP A 19 -0.35 4.90 6.25
CA ASP A 19 0.30 5.36 7.48
C ASP A 19 0.01 6.85 7.75
N ALA A 20 -0.07 7.67 6.70
CA ALA A 20 -0.46 9.08 6.78
C ALA A 20 -1.94 9.29 7.15
N LEU A 21 -2.81 8.29 6.95
CA LEU A 21 -4.22 8.38 7.33
C LEU A 21 -4.43 8.24 8.85
N PRO A 22 -5.36 9.01 9.44
CA PRO A 22 -5.88 8.73 10.77
C PRO A 22 -6.36 7.29 10.89
N PHE A 23 -6.14 6.66 12.04
CA PHE A 23 -6.41 5.23 12.26
C PHE A 23 -7.79 4.77 11.77
N ARG A 24 -8.84 5.56 12.05
CA ARG A 24 -10.23 5.28 11.64
C ARG A 24 -10.44 5.15 10.13
N TYR A 25 -9.57 5.77 9.33
CA TYR A 25 -9.67 5.78 7.86
C TYR A 25 -8.73 4.78 7.18
N ARG A 26 -7.80 4.16 7.91
CA ARG A 26 -6.83 3.21 7.31
C ARG A 26 -7.49 2.00 6.65
N ARG A 27 -8.67 1.58 7.13
CA ARG A 27 -9.43 0.45 6.58
C ARG A 27 -9.91 0.67 5.15
N TYR A 28 -10.09 1.92 4.71
CA TYR A 28 -10.57 2.24 3.36
C TYR A 28 -9.55 1.91 2.27
N LEU A 29 -8.29 1.69 2.64
CA LEU A 29 -7.22 1.20 1.76
C LEU A 29 -6.96 -0.31 1.86
N ASN A 30 -7.80 -1.05 2.60
CA ASN A 30 -7.86 -2.51 2.55
C ASN A 30 -9.00 -2.95 1.63
N CYS A 31 -9.03 -2.42 0.41
CA CYS A 31 -10.11 -2.66 -0.54
C CYS A 31 -9.76 -3.78 -1.53
N TYR A 32 -10.77 -4.27 -2.24
CA TYR A 32 -10.62 -5.29 -3.30
C TYR A 32 -9.93 -6.59 -2.86
N GLY A 33 -9.96 -6.91 -1.56
CA GLY A 33 -9.34 -8.11 -1.01
C GLY A 33 -7.81 -8.06 -0.85
N VAL A 34 -7.19 -6.88 -1.07
CA VAL A 34 -5.75 -6.68 -0.90
C VAL A 34 -5.48 -5.90 0.37
N TYR A 35 -4.72 -6.53 1.27
CA TYR A 35 -4.22 -5.94 2.50
C TYR A 35 -2.75 -5.58 2.31
N VAL A 36 -2.44 -4.30 2.47
CA VAL A 36 -1.07 -3.77 2.41
C VAL A 36 -0.63 -3.26 3.76
N GLN A 37 0.62 -3.56 4.12
CA GLN A 37 1.26 -3.08 5.33
C GLN A 37 2.74 -2.80 5.11
N GLY A 38 3.22 -1.69 5.66
CA GLY A 38 4.64 -1.41 5.89
C GLY A 38 4.98 -1.48 7.38
N ARG A 39 6.20 -1.88 7.71
CA ARG A 39 6.74 -1.82 9.08
C ARG A 39 8.22 -1.45 9.04
N PRO A 40 8.68 -0.53 9.90
CA PRO A 40 10.11 -0.28 10.05
C PRO A 40 10.80 -1.49 10.70
N LEU A 41 12.06 -1.72 10.35
CA LEU A 41 12.94 -2.71 10.94
C LEU A 41 14.03 -2.02 11.80
N PRO A 42 14.61 -2.70 12.81
CA PRO A 42 15.56 -2.09 13.74
C PRO A 42 16.83 -1.50 13.11
N ASN A 43 17.20 -1.96 11.92
CA ASN A 43 18.37 -1.54 11.16
C ASN A 43 18.10 -0.36 10.20
N GLY A 44 16.94 0.29 10.31
CA GLY A 44 16.54 1.39 9.42
C GLY A 44 16.00 0.93 8.06
N GLU A 45 15.88 -0.37 7.83
CA GLU A 45 15.18 -0.93 6.68
C GLU A 45 13.67 -0.97 6.90
N GLU A 46 12.92 -1.29 5.85
CA GLU A 46 11.46 -1.37 5.92
C GLU A 46 10.95 -2.65 5.28
N ALA A 47 10.13 -3.39 6.01
CA ALA A 47 9.44 -4.57 5.51
C ALA A 47 8.06 -4.18 4.98
N PHE A 48 7.72 -4.68 3.79
CA PHE A 48 6.44 -4.45 3.14
C PHE A 48 5.76 -5.77 2.79
N PHE A 49 4.45 -5.79 2.97
CA PHE A 49 3.60 -6.95 2.75
C PHE A 49 2.39 -6.56 1.92
N ALA A 50 2.04 -7.41 0.96
CA ALA A 50 0.77 -7.36 0.25
C ALA A 50 0.16 -8.75 0.13
N GLY A 51 -1.13 -8.86 0.39
CA GLY A 51 -1.78 -10.15 0.41
C GLY A 51 -3.26 -10.09 0.70
N SER A 52 -3.85 -11.22 1.10
CA SER A 52 -5.13 -11.23 1.79
C SER A 52 -4.95 -10.86 3.26
N ARG A 53 -6.04 -10.86 4.02
CA ARG A 53 -5.98 -10.70 5.49
C ARG A 53 -5.12 -11.78 6.16
N ASP A 54 -5.12 -12.99 5.62
CA ASP A 54 -4.58 -14.18 6.26
C ASP A 54 -3.31 -14.73 5.58
N SER A 55 -2.94 -14.22 4.40
CA SER A 55 -1.78 -14.70 3.65
C SER A 55 -1.10 -13.58 2.87
N ALA A 56 0.23 -13.50 2.96
CA ALA A 56 1.04 -12.57 2.17
C ALA A 56 1.44 -13.22 0.83
N PHE A 57 1.03 -12.59 -0.28
CA PHE A 57 1.44 -12.98 -1.63
C PHE A 57 2.77 -12.34 -2.02
N LEU A 58 3.04 -11.14 -1.51
CA LEU A 58 4.30 -10.42 -1.67
C LEU A 58 4.84 -9.99 -0.30
N HIS A 59 6.11 -10.27 -0.08
CA HIS A 59 6.91 -9.77 1.04
C HIS A 59 8.27 -9.33 0.50
N PHE A 60 8.66 -8.09 0.78
CA PHE A 60 9.97 -7.58 0.43
C PHE A 60 10.49 -6.64 1.52
N ILE A 61 11.80 -6.45 1.51
CA ILE A 61 12.51 -5.49 2.36
C ILE A 61 13.08 -4.41 1.46
N ARG A 62 12.84 -3.15 1.83
CA ARG A 62 13.47 -1.98 1.22
C ARG A 62 14.61 -1.51 2.12
N GLY A 63 15.83 -1.55 1.60
CA GLY A 63 17.01 -1.02 2.26
C GLY A 63 16.96 0.50 2.41
N ALA A 64 17.77 1.04 3.30
CA ALA A 64 17.92 2.50 3.48
C ALA A 64 18.50 3.18 2.22
N ASP A 65 19.25 2.43 1.42
CA ASP A 65 19.75 2.79 0.08
C ASP A 65 18.67 2.73 -1.02
N GLY A 66 17.45 2.32 -0.67
CA GLY A 66 16.33 2.16 -1.59
C GLY A 66 16.30 0.82 -2.33
N VAL A 67 17.27 -0.07 -2.11
CA VAL A 67 17.33 -1.38 -2.77
C VAL A 67 16.21 -2.27 -2.26
N ILE A 68 15.45 -2.87 -3.18
CA ILE A 68 14.35 -3.78 -2.85
C ILE A 68 14.83 -5.23 -2.95
N ARG A 69 14.69 -5.97 -1.85
CA ARG A 69 14.96 -7.41 -1.77
C ARG A 69 13.65 -8.15 -1.59
N ILE A 70 13.25 -8.91 -2.61
CA ILE A 70 12.03 -9.71 -2.57
C ILE A 70 12.29 -10.98 -1.76
N VAL A 71 11.54 -11.16 -0.67
CA VAL A 71 11.61 -12.34 0.21
C VAL A 71 10.63 -13.40 -0.27
N ARG A 72 9.43 -12.99 -0.69
CA ARG A 72 8.39 -13.88 -1.24
C ARG A 72 7.62 -13.15 -2.31
N TYR A 73 7.34 -13.84 -3.42
CA TYR A 73 6.43 -13.38 -4.44
C TYR A 73 5.66 -14.56 -5.02
N GLN A 74 4.33 -14.46 -4.98
CA GLN A 74 3.41 -15.41 -5.55
C GLN A 74 2.47 -14.66 -6.50
N PRO A 75 2.64 -14.80 -7.83
CA PRO A 75 1.80 -14.09 -8.79
C PRO A 75 0.33 -14.56 -8.72
N GLY A 76 -0.60 -13.70 -9.15
CA GLY A 76 -2.01 -14.05 -9.21
C GLY A 76 -2.94 -12.84 -9.35
N ALA A 77 -4.25 -13.09 -9.27
CA ALA A 77 -5.29 -12.07 -9.46
C ALA A 77 -5.23 -10.88 -8.48
N TRP A 78 -4.49 -11.02 -7.37
CA TRP A 78 -4.30 -9.97 -6.38
C TRP A 78 -3.54 -8.75 -6.95
N GLU A 79 -2.73 -8.92 -8.00
CA GLU A 79 -1.98 -7.83 -8.63
C GLU A 79 -2.92 -6.83 -9.31
N THR A 80 -3.97 -7.32 -9.96
CA THR A 80 -5.01 -6.46 -10.54
C THR A 80 -5.76 -5.71 -9.44
N ALA A 81 -6.06 -6.38 -8.33
CA ALA A 81 -6.69 -5.75 -7.18
C ALA A 81 -5.77 -4.73 -6.49
N LEU A 82 -4.45 -4.98 -6.47
CA LEU A 82 -3.44 -4.04 -5.99
C LEU A 82 -3.44 -2.77 -6.84
N ALA A 83 -3.45 -2.89 -8.18
CA ALA A 83 -3.48 -1.73 -9.07
C ALA A 83 -4.72 -0.84 -8.82
N ARG A 84 -5.89 -1.45 -8.58
CA ARG A 84 -7.11 -0.72 -8.20
C ARG A 84 -7.00 -0.06 -6.82
N THR A 85 -6.40 -0.76 -5.87
CA THR A 85 -6.12 -0.24 -4.52
C THR A 85 -5.14 0.95 -4.58
N TYR A 86 -4.13 0.87 -5.44
CA TYR A 86 -3.16 1.93 -5.67
C TYR A 86 -3.82 3.18 -6.26
N ALA A 87 -4.68 3.01 -7.27
CA ALA A 87 -5.47 4.13 -7.80
C ALA A 87 -6.36 4.78 -6.72
N LYS A 88 -6.93 3.99 -5.81
CA LYS A 88 -7.68 4.52 -4.65
C LYS A 88 -6.76 5.29 -3.70
N ALA A 89 -5.59 4.75 -3.37
CA ALA A 89 -4.60 5.40 -2.52
C ALA A 89 -4.13 6.75 -3.09
N GLN A 90 -3.89 6.84 -4.42
CA GLN A 90 -3.52 8.10 -5.06
C GLN A 90 -4.60 9.18 -4.93
N ARG A 91 -5.88 8.82 -5.04
CA ARG A 91 -6.99 9.77 -4.84
C ARG A 91 -7.04 10.28 -3.41
N VAL A 92 -6.86 9.37 -2.44
CA VAL A 92 -6.81 9.72 -1.02
C VAL A 92 -5.61 10.62 -0.71
N GLN A 93 -4.44 10.33 -1.28
CA GLN A 93 -3.25 11.15 -1.11
C GLN A 93 -3.45 12.58 -1.62
N LYS A 94 -4.11 12.75 -2.77
CA LYS A 94 -4.46 14.08 -3.31
C LYS A 94 -5.42 14.82 -2.37
N ALA A 95 -6.42 14.13 -1.82
CA ALA A 95 -7.33 14.72 -0.85
C ALA A 95 -6.61 15.16 0.44
N LEU A 96 -5.68 14.33 0.94
CA LEU A 96 -4.86 14.67 2.11
C LEU A 96 -3.98 15.91 1.89
N ALA A 97 -3.36 16.04 0.70
CA ALA A 97 -2.54 17.19 0.36
C ALA A 97 -3.34 18.50 0.23
N GLY A 98 -4.65 18.43 -0.03
CA GLY A 98 -5.54 19.58 -0.12
C GLY A 98 -5.96 20.19 1.22
N GLY A 99 -5.65 19.55 2.35
CA GLY A 99 -5.89 20.09 3.69
C GLY A 99 -7.36 20.13 4.16
N ASP A 100 -8.29 19.58 3.37
CA ASP A 100 -9.72 19.63 3.65
C ASP A 100 -10.23 18.28 4.21
N GLY A 101 -10.53 18.27 5.52
CA GLY A 101 -11.04 17.09 6.22
C GLY A 101 -12.44 16.64 5.76
N GLU A 102 -13.28 17.54 5.28
CA GLU A 102 -14.58 17.20 4.69
C GLU A 102 -14.39 16.61 3.29
N ALA A 103 -13.45 17.15 2.49
CA ALA A 103 -13.09 16.56 1.20
C ALA A 103 -12.48 15.16 1.36
N LEU A 104 -11.68 14.92 2.40
CA LEU A 104 -11.15 13.59 2.72
C LEU A 104 -12.28 12.61 3.06
N GLN A 105 -13.21 13.00 3.94
CA GLN A 105 -14.33 12.13 4.31
C GLN A 105 -15.26 11.88 3.13
N SER A 106 -15.60 12.91 2.35
CA SER A 106 -16.41 12.79 1.14
C SER A 106 -15.72 11.93 0.06
N ALA A 107 -14.41 12.06 -0.10
CA ALA A 107 -13.63 11.19 -0.98
C ALA A 107 -13.65 9.74 -0.48
N LEU A 108 -13.52 9.50 0.82
CA LEU A 108 -13.55 8.14 1.38
C LEU A 108 -14.95 7.49 1.32
N GLU A 109 -16.02 8.28 1.39
CA GLU A 109 -17.42 7.81 1.34
C GLU A 109 -17.97 7.64 -0.08
N ARG A 110 -17.47 8.40 -1.06
CA ARG A 110 -17.85 8.28 -2.48
C ARG A 110 -17.04 7.20 -3.24
N LEU A 111 -16.17 6.45 -2.56
CA LEU A 111 -15.21 5.48 -3.13
C LEU A 111 -15.34 4.08 -2.54
#